data_AF-A0A060CMS5-F1
#
_entry.id   AF-A0A060CMS5-F1
#
_cell.length_a   1.000
_cell.length_b   1.000
_cell.length_c   1.000
_cell.angle_alpha   90.00
_cell.angle_beta   90.00
_cell.angle_gamma   90.00
#
_symmetry.space_group_name_H-M   'P 1'
#
loop_
_entity.id
_entity.type
_entity.pdbx_description
1 polymer ?
#
loop_
_entity_poly.entity_id
_entity_poly.type
_entity_poly.pdbx_seq_one_letter_code
_entity_poly.pdbx_strand_id
1 'polypeptide(L)'
;MPLDVIVIDFFHWPHEETGTLIRYIGRTRLLWYVNWIVWDQINGVGLANGGAGQCNYPEMLDQGFLTRSDSGKRLGQLGQAAIFDATNPAARQFVWGQIKANYYDKGIHIFWLDEAEPELTGYEFQHYRYFLGPDMEVGNLFPREYARMAYEGMTEAGQQPVLNLLRCA
;
A
#
# COMPACT_ATOMS: atom_id res chain seq x y z
N MET A 1 -13.67 -25.95 -15.83
CA MET A 1 -14.34 -24.65 -15.63
C MET A 1 -13.41 -23.57 -16.16
N PRO A 2 -13.89 -22.57 -16.94
CA PRO A 2 -13.07 -21.44 -17.33
C PRO A 2 -12.73 -20.57 -16.09
N LEU A 3 -11.46 -20.15 -15.97
CA LEU A 3 -10.95 -19.34 -14.86
C LEU A 3 -9.78 -18.48 -15.35
N ASP A 4 -9.98 -17.16 -15.41
CA ASP A 4 -9.00 -16.21 -15.93
C ASP A 4 -8.15 -15.56 -14.85
N VAL A 5 -8.76 -15.30 -13.68
CA VAL A 5 -8.14 -14.59 -12.56
C VAL A 5 -8.40 -15.32 -11.24
N ILE A 6 -7.35 -15.51 -10.45
CA ILE A 6 -7.43 -15.92 -9.04
C ILE A 6 -6.95 -14.75 -8.19
N VAL A 7 -7.64 -14.50 -7.08
CA VAL A 7 -7.30 -13.44 -6.13
C VAL A 7 -6.64 -14.05 -4.91
N ILE A 8 -5.52 -13.45 -4.46
CA ILE A 8 -4.98 -13.69 -3.14
C ILE A 8 -5.36 -12.51 -2.26
N ASP A 9 -6.20 -12.78 -1.26
CA ASP A 9 -6.75 -11.81 -0.31
C ASP A 9 -5.71 -11.40 0.76
N PHE A 10 -6.03 -10.44 1.60
CA PHE A 10 -5.18 -9.86 2.64
C PHE A 10 -4.56 -10.86 3.64
N PHE A 11 -3.50 -10.41 4.33
CA PHE A 11 -2.74 -11.13 5.36
C PHE A 11 -1.97 -12.39 4.92
N HIS A 12 -1.62 -12.51 3.64
CA HIS A 12 -0.77 -13.60 3.15
C HIS A 12 0.75 -13.30 3.27
N TRP A 13 1.11 -12.09 3.72
CA TRP A 13 2.49 -11.66 3.96
C TRP A 13 2.93 -11.97 5.40
N PRO A 14 4.25 -12.07 5.66
CA PRO A 14 4.76 -12.24 7.02
C PRO A 14 4.56 -10.98 7.88
N HIS A 15 4.61 -9.80 7.27
CA HIS A 15 4.28 -8.49 7.87
C HIS A 15 3.58 -7.61 6.82
N GLU A 16 2.67 -6.74 7.26
CA GLU A 16 1.86 -5.86 6.37
C GLU A 16 2.69 -5.00 5.41
N GLU A 17 3.96 -4.85 5.71
CA GLU A 17 4.95 -4.04 5.00
C GLU A 17 5.94 -4.86 4.12
N THR A 18 5.94 -6.19 4.23
CA THR A 18 7.03 -7.02 3.66
C THR A 18 6.63 -7.89 2.49
N GLY A 19 5.33 -8.00 2.26
CA GLY A 19 4.81 -8.37 0.97
C GLY A 19 5.59 -9.46 0.23
N THR A 20 5.61 -10.68 0.73
CA THR A 20 6.45 -11.75 0.16
C THR A 20 5.57 -12.79 -0.52
N LEU A 21 5.89 -13.10 -1.79
CA LEU A 21 5.18 -14.10 -2.59
C LEU A 21 5.34 -15.51 -2.00
N ILE A 22 4.25 -16.10 -1.51
CA ILE A 22 4.18 -17.52 -1.13
C ILE A 22 3.55 -18.30 -2.29
N ARG A 23 4.40 -18.75 -3.22
CA ARG A 23 4.16 -19.79 -4.23
C ARG A 23 3.31 -19.44 -5.47
N TYR A 24 3.87 -19.75 -6.64
CA TYR A 24 3.23 -19.66 -7.96
C TYR A 24 2.52 -20.97 -8.33
N ILE A 25 1.30 -20.92 -8.88
CA ILE A 25 0.60 -22.08 -9.46
C ILE A 25 0.09 -21.74 -10.87
N GLY A 26 0.83 -22.18 -11.90
CA GLY A 26 0.29 -22.37 -13.26
C GLY A 26 0.05 -21.11 -14.12
N ARG A 27 -0.73 -21.26 -15.19
CA ARG A 27 -0.96 -20.27 -16.28
C ARG A 27 -2.03 -19.20 -15.96
N THR A 28 -2.56 -19.17 -14.75
CA THR A 28 -3.67 -18.27 -14.37
C THR A 28 -3.13 -16.88 -14.06
N ARG A 29 -3.81 -15.82 -14.51
CA ARG A 29 -3.45 -14.44 -14.12
C ARG A 29 -3.78 -14.29 -12.63
N LEU A 30 -2.84 -13.78 -11.85
CA LEU A 30 -3.02 -13.62 -10.41
C LEU A 30 -3.33 -12.15 -10.11
N LEU A 31 -4.48 -11.89 -9.49
CA LEU A 31 -4.80 -10.62 -8.87
C LEU A 31 -4.29 -10.65 -7.44
N TRP A 32 -3.56 -9.61 -7.07
CA TRP A 32 -2.77 -9.64 -5.85
C TRP A 32 -3.11 -8.45 -4.96
N TYR A 33 -3.51 -8.75 -3.73
CA TYR A 33 -3.79 -7.72 -2.74
C TYR A 33 -2.53 -6.96 -2.37
N VAL A 34 -2.56 -5.66 -2.63
CA VAL A 34 -1.54 -4.71 -2.21
C VAL A 34 -2.23 -3.73 -1.29
N ASN A 35 -1.78 -3.70 -0.05
CA ASN A 35 -2.17 -2.74 0.93
C ASN A 35 -0.90 -2.19 1.56
N TRP A 36 -0.79 -0.86 1.59
CA TRP A 36 0.32 -0.16 2.22
C TRP A 36 -0.21 0.63 3.42
N ILE A 37 -0.75 -0.12 4.37
CA ILE A 37 -0.94 0.29 5.75
C ILE A 37 0.32 -0.15 6.51
N VAL A 38 1.02 0.79 7.12
CA VAL A 38 2.31 0.53 7.80
C VAL A 38 2.07 0.33 9.29
N TRP A 39 2.11 -0.90 9.80
CA TRP A 39 1.86 -1.20 11.23
C TRP A 39 3.08 -1.12 12.17
N ASP A 40 2.83 -0.39 13.24
CA ASP A 40 3.34 -0.29 14.62
C ASP A 40 4.84 -0.22 15.00
N GLN A 41 5.06 0.73 15.90
CA GLN A 41 6.29 1.14 16.57
C GLN A 41 6.39 0.56 18.00
N ILE A 42 5.38 -0.15 18.53
CA ILE A 42 5.23 -0.36 20.00
C ILE A 42 5.02 -1.81 20.45
N ASN A 43 4.57 -2.73 19.61
CA ASN A 43 4.48 -4.13 20.00
C ASN A 43 5.53 -4.96 19.28
N GLY A 44 6.53 -5.43 20.03
CA GLY A 44 7.47 -6.49 19.65
C GLY A 44 6.83 -7.85 19.34
N VAL A 45 5.65 -7.86 18.73
CA VAL A 45 5.00 -8.99 18.04
C VAL A 45 5.63 -9.21 16.65
N GLY A 46 6.70 -8.48 16.32
CA GLY A 46 7.58 -8.74 15.17
C GLY A 46 8.68 -9.79 15.42
N LEU A 47 8.78 -10.39 16.62
CA LEU A 47 9.82 -11.40 16.93
C LEU A 47 9.30 -12.83 17.13
N ALA A 48 8.03 -13.12 16.84
CA ALA A 48 7.45 -14.44 17.13
C ALA A 48 7.45 -15.44 15.96
N ASN A 49 7.58 -15.01 14.69
CA ASN A 49 7.44 -15.92 13.53
C ASN A 49 8.48 -15.69 12.42
N GLY A 50 9.78 -15.64 12.75
CA GLY A 50 10.91 -16.11 11.90
C GLY A 50 10.96 -15.79 10.39
N GLY A 51 10.26 -14.78 9.88
CA GLY A 51 10.23 -14.41 8.47
C GLY A 51 11.17 -13.23 8.20
N ALA A 52 12.09 -13.39 7.25
CA ALA A 52 13.11 -12.42 6.90
C ALA A 52 12.56 -11.22 6.09
N GLY A 53 11.63 -10.45 6.66
CA GLY A 53 11.13 -9.21 6.07
C GLY A 53 11.64 -7.98 6.82
N GLN A 54 12.20 -6.99 6.12
CA GLN A 54 12.62 -5.72 6.71
C GLN A 54 11.40 -4.81 6.94
N CYS A 55 11.33 -4.17 8.11
CA CYS A 55 10.35 -3.14 8.44
C CYS A 55 10.67 -1.86 7.66
N ASN A 56 9.70 -1.35 6.88
CA ASN A 56 9.87 -0.14 6.06
C ASN A 56 9.51 1.14 6.84
N TYR A 57 8.83 1.01 7.98
CA TYR A 57 8.35 2.15 8.76
C TYR A 57 9.43 3.19 9.10
N PRO A 58 10.63 2.83 9.62
CA PRO A 58 11.63 3.83 9.99
C PRO A 58 12.11 4.68 8.80
N GLU A 59 12.29 4.05 7.64
CA GLU A 59 12.71 4.74 6.42
C GLU A 59 11.59 5.65 5.90
N MET A 60 10.36 5.15 5.82
CA MET A 60 9.22 5.95 5.39
C MET A 60 8.93 7.12 6.34
N LEU A 61 9.19 6.94 7.64
CA LEU A 61 9.08 7.99 8.64
C LEU A 61 10.15 9.08 8.43
N ASP A 62 11.42 8.68 8.28
CA ASP A 62 12.56 9.59 8.09
C ASP A 62 12.45 10.39 6.78
N GLN A 63 12.03 9.72 5.71
CA GLN A 63 11.81 10.35 4.40
C GLN A 63 10.51 11.16 4.33
N GLY A 64 9.65 11.08 5.36
CA GLY A 64 8.38 11.80 5.39
C GLY A 64 7.36 11.30 4.38
N PHE A 65 7.40 10.01 4.04
CA PHE A 65 6.49 9.32 3.12
C PHE A 65 5.17 8.90 3.75
N LEU A 66 5.01 9.10 5.05
CA LEU A 66 3.78 8.82 5.78
C LEU A 66 2.90 10.07 5.90
N THR A 67 1.59 9.85 5.87
CA THR A 67 0.58 10.85 6.24
C THR A 67 0.86 11.37 7.65
N ARG A 68 0.35 12.57 7.96
CA ARG A 68 0.62 13.26 9.23
C ARG A 68 -0.67 13.65 9.90
N SER A 69 -0.57 13.90 11.21
CA SER A 69 -1.64 14.54 11.97
C SER A 69 -1.24 15.99 12.26
N ASP A 70 -2.14 16.95 12.04
CA ASP A 70 -1.93 18.36 12.36
C ASP A 70 -1.90 18.61 13.87
N SER A 71 -2.58 17.75 14.64
CA SER A 71 -2.56 17.73 16.10
C SER A 71 -2.80 16.30 16.60
N GLY A 72 -2.29 15.97 17.78
CA GLY A 72 -2.49 14.64 18.39
C GLY A 72 -1.42 13.61 18.00
N LYS A 73 -1.69 12.33 18.27
CA LYS A 73 -0.75 11.24 17.97
C LYS A 73 -0.70 11.01 16.45
N ARG A 74 0.51 10.79 15.92
CA ARG A 74 0.73 10.41 14.51
C ARG A 74 0.20 9.00 14.20
N LEU A 75 0.23 8.12 15.20
CA LEU A 75 -0.28 6.75 15.15
C LEU A 75 -1.73 6.71 15.63
N GLY A 76 -2.58 5.92 15.00
CA GLY A 76 -4.03 5.90 15.28
C GLY A 76 -4.92 6.04 14.04
N GLN A 77 -4.33 6.30 12.87
CA GLN A 77 -5.10 6.55 11.64
C GLN A 77 -5.86 5.31 11.19
N LEU A 78 -5.20 4.15 11.29
CA LEU A 78 -5.82 2.85 11.21
C LEU A 78 -5.23 1.93 12.29
N GLY A 79 -5.89 1.82 13.44
CA GLY A 79 -5.34 1.06 14.57
C GLY A 79 -3.98 1.61 15.05
N GLN A 80 -2.92 0.79 15.07
CA GLN A 80 -1.54 1.25 15.38
C GLN A 80 -0.69 1.47 14.12
N ALA A 81 -1.33 1.65 12.97
CA ALA A 81 -0.66 1.91 11.71
C ALA A 81 -0.55 3.40 11.34
N ALA A 82 0.41 3.69 10.49
CA ALA A 82 0.49 4.89 9.68
C ALA A 82 0.19 4.55 8.22
N ILE A 83 -0.40 5.49 7.50
CA ILE A 83 -0.76 5.33 6.09
C ILE A 83 0.35 5.99 5.26
N PHE A 84 0.77 5.36 4.17
CA PHE A 84 1.67 6.06 3.24
C PHE A 84 0.93 7.20 2.54
N ASP A 85 1.63 8.27 2.21
CA ASP A 85 1.04 9.43 1.59
C ASP A 85 1.01 9.28 0.06
N ALA A 86 -0.11 8.80 -0.49
CA ALA A 86 -0.26 8.66 -1.94
C ALA A 86 -0.10 9.99 -2.70
N THR A 87 -0.34 11.14 -2.05
CA THR A 87 -0.20 12.45 -2.68
C THR A 87 1.26 12.91 -2.78
N ASN A 88 2.18 12.24 -2.09
CA ASN A 88 3.62 12.46 -2.18
C ASN A 88 4.22 11.63 -3.33
N PRO A 89 4.76 12.27 -4.40
CA PRO A 89 5.36 11.54 -5.52
C PRO A 89 6.51 10.61 -5.12
N ALA A 90 7.33 11.00 -4.15
CA ALA A 90 8.45 10.19 -3.68
C ALA A 90 7.96 8.96 -2.89
N ALA A 91 6.90 9.11 -2.10
CA ALA A 91 6.26 7.99 -1.40
C ALA A 91 5.68 6.97 -2.40
N ARG A 92 4.99 7.45 -3.46
CA ARG A 92 4.51 6.57 -4.53
C ARG A 92 5.64 5.80 -5.21
N GLN A 93 6.74 6.46 -5.54
CA GLN A 93 7.90 5.81 -6.14
C GLN A 93 8.50 4.73 -5.23
N PHE A 94 8.63 5.03 -3.93
CA PHE A 94 9.11 4.07 -2.94
C PHE A 94 8.19 2.85 -2.86
N VAL A 95 6.90 3.06 -2.65
CA VAL A 95 5.90 1.98 -2.52
C VAL A 95 5.82 1.16 -3.80
N TRP A 96 5.80 1.80 -4.97
CA TRP A 96 5.85 1.08 -6.25
C TRP A 96 7.13 0.25 -6.40
N GLY A 97 8.29 0.78 -6.02
CA GLY A 97 9.56 0.05 -6.06
C GLY A 97 9.49 -1.25 -5.27
N GLN A 98 8.87 -1.21 -4.09
CA GLN A 98 8.66 -2.37 -3.23
C GLN A 98 7.65 -3.36 -3.85
N ILE A 99 6.51 -2.89 -4.36
CA ILE A 99 5.53 -3.72 -5.10
C ILE A 99 6.20 -4.40 -6.31
N LYS A 100 7.04 -3.64 -7.01
CA LYS A 100 7.71 -4.09 -8.22
C LYS A 100 8.69 -5.21 -7.92
N ALA A 101 9.60 -4.98 -6.99
CA ALA A 101 10.61 -5.96 -6.59
C ALA A 101 9.98 -7.23 -5.99
N ASN A 102 8.87 -7.07 -5.25
CA ASN A 102 8.27 -8.18 -4.53
C ASN A 102 7.27 -9.00 -5.34
N TYR A 103 6.59 -8.40 -6.33
CA TYR A 103 5.51 -9.05 -7.08
C TYR A 103 5.64 -8.89 -8.58
N TYR A 104 5.80 -7.67 -9.06
CA TYR A 104 5.77 -7.39 -10.50
C TYR A 104 6.87 -8.13 -11.24
N ASP A 105 8.10 -8.03 -10.74
CA ASP A 105 9.27 -8.72 -11.28
C ASP A 105 9.18 -10.24 -11.11
N LYS A 106 8.24 -10.73 -10.30
CA LYS A 106 7.94 -12.15 -10.07
C LYS A 106 6.73 -12.66 -10.87
N GLY A 107 6.19 -11.84 -11.80
CA GLY A 107 5.15 -12.23 -12.75
C GLY A 107 3.71 -11.88 -12.32
N ILE A 108 3.53 -11.01 -11.33
CA ILE A 108 2.23 -10.51 -10.90
C ILE A 108 1.93 -9.17 -11.57
N HIS A 109 0.85 -9.10 -12.33
CA HIS A 109 0.57 -7.98 -13.23
C HIS A 109 -0.83 -7.37 -13.08
N ILE A 110 -1.58 -7.78 -12.04
CA ILE A 110 -2.87 -7.19 -11.68
C ILE A 110 -2.86 -7.02 -10.17
N PHE A 111 -3.06 -5.80 -9.69
CA PHE A 111 -3.06 -5.49 -8.26
C PHE A 111 -4.45 -5.12 -7.78
N TRP A 112 -4.80 -5.60 -6.59
CA TRP A 112 -5.94 -5.14 -5.83
C TRP A 112 -5.42 -4.13 -4.80
N LEU A 113 -5.64 -2.85 -5.10
CA LEU A 113 -5.30 -1.71 -4.26
C LEU A 113 -6.49 -1.45 -3.32
N ASP A 114 -6.56 -2.23 -2.26
CA ASP A 114 -7.60 -2.10 -1.23
C ASP A 114 -7.32 -0.92 -0.29
N GLU A 115 -8.28 -0.56 0.55
CA GLU A 115 -8.11 0.51 1.55
C GLU A 115 -7.77 1.86 0.88
N ALA A 116 -8.40 2.13 -0.26
CA ALA A 116 -8.05 3.22 -1.15
C ALA A 116 -8.68 4.57 -0.79
N GLU A 117 -9.56 4.64 0.21
CA GLU A 117 -10.20 5.88 0.65
C GLU A 117 -9.22 6.93 1.21
N PRO A 118 -8.29 6.61 2.15
CA PRO A 118 -8.03 5.36 2.86
C PRO A 118 -8.98 5.11 4.06
N GLU A 119 -9.15 3.86 4.50
CA GLU A 119 -10.02 3.57 5.67
C GLU A 119 -9.38 4.09 6.95
N LEU A 120 -9.98 5.13 7.51
CA LEU A 120 -9.54 5.72 8.76
C LEU A 120 -10.40 5.17 9.89
N THR A 121 -9.80 4.84 11.04
CA THR A 121 -10.52 4.28 12.20
C THR A 121 -11.66 5.18 12.70
N GLY A 122 -11.48 6.51 12.63
CA GLY A 122 -12.46 7.48 13.11
C GLY A 122 -12.97 8.48 12.06
N TYR A 123 -12.39 8.49 10.85
CA TYR A 123 -12.71 9.47 9.78
C TYR A 123 -12.69 10.94 10.25
N GLU A 124 -11.81 11.28 11.19
CA GLU A 124 -11.65 12.65 11.70
C GLU A 124 -10.77 13.48 10.77
N PHE A 125 -11.22 13.69 9.53
CA PHE A 125 -10.51 14.33 8.41
C PHE A 125 -9.73 15.60 8.77
N GLN A 126 -10.31 16.45 9.62
CA GLN A 126 -9.69 17.69 10.13
C GLN A 126 -8.36 17.49 10.87
N HIS A 127 -8.03 16.27 11.29
CA HIS A 127 -6.80 15.96 11.99
C HIS A 127 -5.68 15.51 11.06
N TYR A 128 -5.97 15.18 9.79
CA TYR A 128 -5.01 14.59 8.89
C TYR A 128 -4.46 15.58 7.86
N ARG A 129 -3.20 15.36 7.48
CA ARG A 129 -2.49 16.13 6.46
C ARG A 129 -1.70 15.21 5.54
N TYR A 130 -1.82 15.51 4.26
CA TYR A 130 -1.03 14.95 3.19
C TYR A 130 0.02 15.95 2.70
N PHE A 131 0.91 15.49 1.83
CA PHE A 131 1.97 16.26 1.21
C PHE A 131 1.40 17.45 0.43
N LEU A 132 0.27 17.26 -0.26
CA LEU A 132 -0.41 18.32 -1.00
C LEU A 132 -1.18 19.30 -0.11
N GLY A 133 -1.49 18.97 1.14
CA GLY A 133 -2.27 19.85 2.02
C GLY A 133 -3.06 19.12 3.10
N PRO A 134 -3.88 19.85 3.88
CA PRO A 134 -4.81 19.26 4.85
C PRO A 134 -5.82 18.33 4.15
N ASP A 135 -6.20 17.24 4.80
CA ASP A 135 -7.16 16.29 4.23
C ASP A 135 -8.52 16.96 3.90
N MET A 136 -8.96 17.92 4.71
CA MET A 136 -10.17 18.72 4.43
C MET A 136 -10.14 19.47 3.09
N GLU A 137 -8.96 19.71 2.51
CA GLU A 137 -8.79 20.43 1.24
C GLU A 137 -8.49 19.47 0.08
N VAL A 138 -7.68 18.44 0.31
CA VAL A 138 -7.13 17.57 -0.75
C VAL A 138 -7.47 16.08 -0.58
N GLY A 139 -8.25 15.72 0.44
CA GLY A 139 -8.53 14.36 0.91
C GLY A 139 -8.91 13.39 -0.20
N ASN A 140 -9.91 13.79 -0.99
CA ASN A 140 -10.49 13.00 -2.08
C ASN A 140 -9.52 12.72 -3.24
N LEU A 141 -8.32 13.32 -3.26
CA LEU A 141 -7.30 12.98 -4.25
C LEU A 141 -6.60 11.66 -3.95
N PHE A 142 -6.64 11.18 -2.71
CA PHE A 142 -5.90 10.00 -2.28
C PHE A 142 -6.15 8.76 -3.17
N PRO A 143 -7.40 8.29 -3.41
CA PRO A 143 -7.64 7.11 -4.24
C PRO A 143 -7.09 7.25 -5.66
N ARG A 144 -7.24 8.44 -6.26
CA ARG A 144 -6.68 8.74 -7.59
C ARG A 144 -5.16 8.63 -7.60
N GLU A 145 -4.49 9.23 -6.61
CA GLU A 145 -3.03 9.19 -6.55
C GLU A 145 -2.50 7.79 -6.21
N TYR A 146 -3.26 6.99 -5.45
CA TYR A 146 -2.94 5.60 -5.19
C TYR A 146 -3.06 4.75 -6.46
N ALA A 147 -4.13 4.93 -7.25
CA ALA A 147 -4.26 4.32 -8.58
C ALA A 147 -3.12 4.71 -9.51
N ARG A 148 -2.77 6.01 -9.50
CA ARG A 148 -1.71 6.59 -10.33
C ARG A 148 -0.35 5.96 -10.05
N MET A 149 -0.02 5.69 -8.80
CA MET A 149 1.21 4.99 -8.40
C MET A 149 1.41 3.69 -9.18
N ALA A 150 0.41 2.80 -9.13
CA ALA A 150 0.49 1.50 -9.80
C ALA A 150 0.41 1.67 -11.31
N TYR A 151 -0.46 2.55 -11.81
CA TYR A 151 -0.62 2.77 -13.25
C TYR A 151 0.66 3.26 -13.93
N GLU A 152 1.28 4.33 -13.39
CA GLU A 152 2.51 4.90 -13.93
C GLU A 152 3.64 3.87 -13.82
N GLY A 153 3.78 3.23 -12.66
CA GLY A 153 4.81 2.21 -12.44
C GLY A 153 4.73 1.01 -13.39
N MET A 154 3.53 0.48 -13.62
CA MET A 154 3.31 -0.64 -14.55
C MET A 154 3.54 -0.20 -16.00
N THR A 155 3.13 1.01 -16.37
CA THR A 155 3.33 1.58 -17.71
C THR A 155 4.82 1.79 -18.00
N GLU A 156 5.57 2.36 -17.05
CA GLU A 156 7.03 2.52 -17.13
C GLU A 156 7.76 1.18 -17.25
N ALA A 157 7.22 0.13 -16.62
CA ALA A 157 7.71 -1.24 -16.75
C ALA A 157 7.25 -1.96 -18.04
N GLY A 158 6.59 -1.25 -18.97
CA GLY A 158 6.24 -1.73 -20.30
C GLY A 158 4.93 -2.52 -20.39
N GLN A 159 4.10 -2.57 -19.34
CA GLN A 159 2.83 -3.29 -19.40
C GLN A 159 1.73 -2.47 -20.10
N GLN A 160 1.12 -3.05 -21.14
CA GLN A 160 -0.15 -2.58 -21.71
C GLN A 160 -1.03 -3.76 -22.16
N PRO A 161 -2.35 -3.78 -21.84
CA PRO A 161 -3.07 -2.82 -21.00
C PRO A 161 -2.77 -2.99 -19.49
N VAL A 162 -2.92 -1.90 -18.73
CA VAL A 162 -2.88 -1.91 -17.26
C VAL A 162 -4.29 -2.06 -16.70
N LEU A 163 -4.46 -2.93 -15.72
CA LEU A 163 -5.72 -3.14 -15.00
C LEU A 163 -5.38 -3.40 -13.53
N ASN A 164 -6.08 -2.70 -12.63
CA ASN A 164 -6.01 -2.90 -11.19
C ASN A 164 -7.44 -2.86 -10.60
N LEU A 165 -7.66 -3.54 -9.49
CA LEU A 165 -8.90 -3.46 -8.71
C LEU A 165 -8.72 -2.40 -7.62
N LEU A 166 -9.60 -1.40 -7.57
CA LEU A 166 -9.61 -0.36 -6.55
C LEU A 166 -10.94 -0.34 -5.79
N ARG A 167 -10.90 0.02 -4.50
CA ARG A 167 -12.11 0.16 -3.67
C ARG A 167 -12.74 1.56 -3.72
N CYS A 168 -11.95 2.59 -4.05
CA CYS A 168 -12.38 3.99 -4.10
C CYS A 168 -11.80 4.70 -5.35
N ALA A 169 -12.41 5.83 -5.76
CA ALA A 169 -12.03 6.60 -6.95
C ALA A 169 -12.34 8.10 -6.79
#